data_AF-A0ABD7L3X0-F1
#
_entry.id   AF-A0ABD7L3X0-F1
#
_cell.length_a   1.000
_cell.length_b   1.000
_cell.length_c   1.000
_cell.angle_alpha   90.00
_cell.angle_beta   90.00
_cell.angle_gamma   90.00
#
_symmetry.space_group_name_H-M   'P 1'
#
loop_
_entity.id
_entity.type
_entity.pdbx_description
1 polymer ?
#
loop_
_entity_poly.entity_id
_entity_poly.type
_entity_poly.pdbx_seq_one_letter_code
_entity_poly.pdbx_strand_id
1 'polypeptide(L)'
;MVKVSITEGLFQQAAAHRYAQMLAETISNGTAYWCFGSHGGFERSYEAMAANIRKIHLKLPGDKPWPPEYSPSKRTCDNYLVYAKHLYNDEHYQILAIISPNAHEQIDSLLPSIIKLVEETFSEIPQEELDKLKTYEA
;
A
#
# COMPACT_ATOMS: atom_id res chain seq x y z
N MET A 1 -7.44 9.78 12.83
CA MET A 1 -6.77 10.12 11.53
C MET A 1 -5.82 8.98 11.25
N VAL A 2 -5.71 8.49 10.02
CA VAL A 2 -4.92 7.27 9.81
C VAL A 2 -3.43 7.56 9.85
N LYS A 3 -2.68 6.58 10.36
CA LYS A 3 -1.24 6.56 10.46
C LYS A 3 -0.70 5.54 9.46
N VAL A 4 0.10 5.99 8.50
CA VAL A 4 0.75 5.11 7.53
C VAL A 4 2.21 4.98 7.90
N SER A 5 2.69 3.77 8.17
CA SER A 5 4.12 3.46 8.27
C SER A 5 4.63 2.85 6.97
N ILE A 6 5.94 2.64 6.86
CA ILE A 6 6.58 1.94 5.75
C ILE A 6 7.44 0.82 6.33
N THR A 7 7.57 -0.31 5.64
CA THR A 7 8.50 -1.37 6.07
C THR A 7 9.96 -0.92 5.93
N GLU A 8 10.85 -1.47 6.75
CA GLU A 8 12.27 -1.08 6.83
C GLU A 8 12.98 -1.15 5.47
N GLY A 9 12.66 -2.16 4.65
CA GLY A 9 13.22 -2.34 3.31
C GLY A 9 12.94 -1.17 2.35
N LEU A 10 12.00 -0.27 2.69
CA LEU A 10 11.64 0.89 1.89
C LEU A 10 12.17 2.22 2.44
N PHE A 11 12.85 2.24 3.60
CA PHE A 11 13.31 3.49 4.25
C PHE A 11 14.27 4.34 3.41
N GLN A 12 15.02 3.73 2.51
CA GLN A 12 15.94 4.48 1.63
C GLN A 12 15.25 4.94 0.34
N GLN A 13 13.99 4.55 0.11
CA GLN A 13 13.25 4.87 -1.11
C GLN A 13 12.43 6.14 -0.90
N ALA A 14 12.93 7.29 -1.35
CA ALA A 14 12.22 8.56 -1.26
C ALA A 14 10.78 8.53 -1.83
N ALA A 15 10.53 7.68 -2.83
CA ALA A 15 9.20 7.45 -3.37
C ALA A 15 8.24 6.83 -2.33
N ALA A 16 8.70 5.85 -1.53
CA ALA A 16 7.88 5.21 -0.51
C ALA A 16 7.40 6.21 0.55
N HIS A 17 8.28 7.11 0.99
CA HIS A 17 7.92 8.20 1.90
C HIS A 17 6.82 9.11 1.33
N ARG A 18 6.93 9.49 0.06
CA ARG A 18 5.91 10.30 -0.61
C ARG A 18 4.59 9.56 -0.73
N TYR A 19 4.62 8.29 -1.11
CA TYR A 19 3.41 7.49 -1.24
C TYR A 19 2.77 7.20 0.12
N ALA A 20 3.54 7.11 1.21
CA ALA A 20 3.01 6.99 2.56
C ALA A 20 2.22 8.24 2.97
N GLN A 21 2.76 9.43 2.74
CA GLN A 21 2.07 10.69 2.96
C GLN A 21 0.78 10.76 2.11
N MET A 22 0.88 10.49 0.81
CA MET A 22 -0.27 10.51 -0.10
C MET A 22 -1.35 9.51 0.33
N LEU A 23 -0.97 8.30 0.75
CA LEU A 23 -1.90 7.28 1.22
C LEU A 23 -2.60 7.69 2.51
N ALA A 24 -1.88 8.32 3.46
CA ALA A 24 -2.46 8.81 4.71
C ALA A 24 -3.55 9.86 4.45
N GLU A 25 -3.29 10.80 3.54
CA GLU A 25 -4.24 11.83 3.13
C GLU A 25 -5.40 11.29 2.30
N THR A 26 -5.15 10.33 1.40
CA THR A 26 -6.22 9.68 0.63
C THR A 26 -7.18 8.95 1.55
N ILE A 27 -6.67 8.17 2.52
CA ILE A 27 -7.53 7.41 3.44
C ILE A 27 -8.22 8.32 4.45
N SER A 28 -7.54 9.32 5.01
CA SER A 28 -8.12 10.20 6.03
C SER A 28 -9.12 11.20 5.45
N ASN A 29 -8.78 11.81 4.31
CA ASN A 29 -9.45 13.02 3.82
C ASN A 29 -10.10 12.81 2.44
N GLY A 30 -9.89 11.66 1.80
CA GLY A 30 -10.34 11.42 0.43
C GLY A 30 -9.54 12.18 -0.63
N THR A 31 -8.35 12.70 -0.29
CA THR A 31 -7.48 13.43 -1.22
C THR A 31 -7.13 12.54 -2.42
N ALA A 32 -7.49 13.00 -3.62
CA ALA A 32 -7.20 12.29 -4.85
C ALA A 32 -5.81 12.67 -5.37
N TYR A 33 -4.94 11.67 -5.52
CA TYR A 33 -3.62 11.85 -6.11
C TYR A 33 -3.59 11.37 -7.56
N TRP A 34 -2.86 12.10 -8.41
CA TRP A 34 -2.70 11.78 -9.83
C TRP A 34 -2.15 10.38 -10.08
N CYS A 35 -1.38 9.84 -9.14
CA CYS A 35 -0.69 8.57 -9.30
C CYS A 35 -1.51 7.35 -8.86
N PHE A 36 -2.54 7.53 -8.04
CA PHE A 36 -3.35 6.42 -7.54
C PHE A 36 -4.47 6.08 -8.52
N GLY A 37 -4.52 4.80 -8.87
CA GLY A 37 -5.52 4.19 -9.72
C GLY A 37 -6.53 3.37 -8.93
N SER A 38 -6.90 2.21 -9.46
CA SER A 38 -7.86 1.31 -8.84
C SER A 38 -7.29 0.70 -7.55
N HIS A 39 -8.14 0.62 -6.53
CA HIS A 39 -7.86 -0.04 -5.25
C HIS A 39 -8.46 -1.44 -5.29
N GLY A 40 -7.73 -2.43 -4.77
CA GLY A 40 -8.21 -3.81 -4.73
C GLY A 40 -7.50 -4.66 -3.68
N GLY A 41 -8.02 -5.87 -3.48
CA GLY A 41 -7.35 -6.89 -2.69
C GLY A 41 -6.51 -7.83 -3.54
N PHE A 42 -6.16 -8.94 -2.92
CA PHE A 42 -5.58 -10.12 -3.58
C PHE A 42 -6.59 -11.26 -3.46
N GLU A 43 -7.74 -11.12 -4.13
CA GLU A 43 -8.92 -11.98 -3.96
C GLU A 43 -8.66 -13.46 -4.29
N ARG A 44 -7.56 -13.74 -5.01
CA ARG A 44 -7.10 -15.09 -5.35
C ARG A 44 -6.21 -15.74 -4.28
N SER A 45 -5.79 -15.00 -3.24
CA SER A 45 -5.05 -15.52 -2.08
C SER A 45 -5.83 -15.24 -0.80
N TYR A 46 -6.32 -16.30 -0.18
CA TYR A 46 -7.06 -16.21 1.08
C TYR A 46 -6.19 -15.64 2.20
N GLU A 47 -4.92 -16.03 2.22
CA GLU A 47 -3.91 -15.63 3.20
C GLU A 47 -3.63 -14.13 3.12
N ALA A 48 -3.43 -13.59 1.90
CA ALA A 48 -3.24 -12.15 1.72
C ALA A 48 -4.48 -11.35 2.13
N MET A 49 -5.68 -11.88 1.87
CA MET A 49 -6.93 -11.26 2.29
C MET A 49 -7.09 -11.29 3.82
N ALA A 50 -6.74 -12.41 4.46
CA ALA A 50 -6.77 -12.59 5.92
C ALA A 50 -5.76 -11.67 6.63
N ALA A 51 -4.55 -11.51 6.08
CA ALA A 51 -3.54 -10.55 6.55
C ALA A 51 -3.89 -9.09 6.20
N ASN A 52 -5.08 -8.83 5.65
CA ASN A 52 -5.61 -7.51 5.31
C ASN A 52 -4.71 -6.70 4.36
N ILE A 53 -4.05 -7.41 3.44
CA ILE A 53 -3.18 -6.85 2.42
C ILE A 53 -4.03 -6.36 1.24
N ARG A 54 -3.65 -5.21 0.69
CA ARG A 54 -4.32 -4.48 -0.38
C ARG A 54 -3.30 -3.94 -1.39
N LYS A 55 -3.82 -3.55 -2.55
CA LYS A 55 -3.03 -2.92 -3.61
C LYS A 55 -3.73 -1.69 -4.19
N ILE A 56 -2.92 -0.77 -4.70
CA ILE A 56 -3.34 0.35 -5.53
C ILE A 56 -2.52 0.30 -6.81
N HIS A 57 -3.17 0.42 -7.96
CA HIS A 57 -2.44 0.66 -9.22
C HIS A 57 -1.73 2.01 -9.17
N LEU A 58 -0.42 2.01 -9.44
CA LEU A 58 0.44 3.16 -9.17
C LEU A 58 1.09 3.71 -10.44
N LYS A 59 0.90 5.00 -10.74
CA LYS A 59 1.73 5.68 -11.74
C LYS A 59 3.05 6.12 -11.12
N LEU A 60 4.13 5.87 -11.84
CA LEU A 60 5.47 6.31 -11.48
C LEU A 60 5.82 7.65 -12.15
N PRO A 61 6.81 8.39 -11.63
CA PRO A 61 7.31 9.58 -12.30
C PRO A 61 7.71 9.29 -13.76
N GLY A 62 7.15 10.05 -14.69
CA GLY A 62 7.36 9.87 -16.13
C GLY A 62 6.27 9.03 -16.82
N ASP A 63 5.41 8.34 -16.07
CA ASP A 63 4.27 7.66 -16.68
C ASP A 63 3.26 8.65 -17.26
N LYS A 64 2.59 8.25 -18.35
CA LYS A 64 1.46 9.00 -18.90
C LYS A 64 0.34 9.11 -17.85
N PRO A 65 -0.32 10.28 -17.72
CA PRO A 65 -1.42 10.46 -16.78
C PRO A 65 -2.57 9.51 -17.09
N TRP A 66 -3.43 9.29 -16.10
CA TRP A 66 -4.69 8.59 -16.32
C TRP A 66 -5.56 9.37 -17.32
N PRO A 67 -6.31 8.69 -18.21
CA PRO A 67 -7.31 9.36 -19.03
C PRO A 67 -8.34 10.09 -18.14
N PRO A 68 -8.71 11.34 -18.46
CA PRO A 68 -9.59 12.15 -17.61
C PRO A 68 -10.98 11.52 -17.41
N GLU A 69 -11.46 10.74 -18.38
CA GLU A 69 -12.74 10.04 -18.34
C GLU A 69 -12.72 8.74 -17.53
N TYR A 70 -11.55 8.31 -17.03
CA TYR A 70 -11.43 7.09 -16.23
C TYR A 70 -11.78 7.37 -14.77
N SER A 71 -12.83 6.71 -14.30
CA SER A 71 -13.10 6.54 -12.87
C SER A 71 -11.93 5.82 -12.19
N PRO A 72 -11.71 6.00 -10.88
CA PRO A 72 -10.64 5.31 -10.15
C PRO A 72 -10.59 3.80 -10.40
N SER A 73 -11.75 3.14 -10.42
CA SER A 73 -11.86 1.70 -10.70
C SER A 73 -11.36 1.26 -12.08
N LYS A 74 -11.36 2.16 -13.08
CA LYS A 74 -10.85 1.89 -14.44
C LYS A 74 -9.36 2.20 -14.59
N ARG A 75 -8.75 2.85 -13.60
CA ARG A 75 -7.34 3.25 -13.64
C ARG A 75 -6.46 2.07 -13.26
N THR A 76 -6.14 1.23 -14.25
CA THR A 76 -5.24 0.08 -14.06
C THR A 76 -3.95 0.26 -14.85
N CYS A 77 -2.83 -0.14 -14.26
CA CYS A 77 -1.50 -0.18 -14.88
C CYS A 77 -0.67 -1.32 -14.27
N ASP A 78 0.50 -1.59 -14.81
CA ASP A 78 1.31 -2.74 -14.41
C ASP A 78 2.29 -2.47 -13.25
N ASN A 79 1.87 -1.61 -12.33
CA ASN A 79 2.63 -1.20 -11.15
C ASN A 79 1.69 -1.21 -9.94
N TYR A 80 2.16 -1.70 -8.79
CA TYR A 80 1.39 -1.72 -7.56
C TYR A 80 2.10 -0.98 -6.42
N LEU A 81 1.33 -0.19 -5.68
CA LEU A 81 1.61 0.10 -4.29
C LEU A 81 0.91 -0.97 -3.43
N VAL A 82 1.66 -1.75 -2.68
CA VAL A 82 1.13 -2.81 -1.80
C VAL A 82 1.22 -2.35 -0.35
N TYR A 83 0.11 -2.47 0.37
CA TYR A 83 0.01 -2.04 1.77
C TYR A 83 -0.89 -2.99 2.57
N ALA A 84 -0.74 -3.01 3.89
CA ALA A 84 -1.64 -3.69 4.82
C ALA A 84 -2.33 -2.69 5.74
N LYS A 85 -3.52 -3.07 6.22
CA LYS A 85 -4.20 -2.45 7.36
C LYS A 85 -4.03 -3.34 8.58
N HIS A 86 -3.69 -2.78 9.73
CA HIS A 86 -3.52 -3.53 10.98
C HIS A 86 -4.80 -4.29 11.35
N LEU A 87 -4.69 -5.49 11.93
CA LEU A 87 -5.88 -6.34 12.20
C LEU A 87 -6.72 -5.84 13.37
N TYR A 88 -6.09 -5.25 14.37
CA TYR A 88 -6.74 -4.82 15.61
C TYR A 88 -6.81 -3.30 15.80
N ASN A 89 -6.28 -2.52 14.84
CA ASN A 89 -6.28 -1.07 14.90
C ASN A 89 -6.65 -0.50 13.54
N ASP A 90 -7.83 0.09 13.44
CA ASP A 90 -8.37 0.58 12.17
C ASP A 90 -7.67 1.83 11.62
N GLU A 91 -6.84 2.48 12.43
CA GLU A 91 -6.11 3.69 12.06
C GLU A 91 -4.69 3.40 11.55
N HIS A 92 -4.15 2.19 11.75
CA HIS A 92 -2.77 1.87 11.35
C HIS A 92 -2.70 1.13 10.02
N TYR A 93 -1.83 1.61 9.13
CA TYR A 93 -1.53 1.02 7.84
C TYR A 93 0.00 0.95 7.66
N GLN A 94 0.47 0.04 6.81
CA GLN A 94 1.88 -0.06 6.46
C GLN A 94 2.07 -0.31 4.97
N ILE A 95 2.93 0.47 4.30
CA ILE A 95 3.37 0.16 2.94
C ILE A 95 4.43 -0.94 2.99
N LEU A 96 4.22 -1.98 2.20
CA LEU A 96 4.99 -3.22 2.21
C LEU A 96 5.90 -3.34 0.99
N ALA A 97 5.40 -2.91 -0.17
CA ALA A 97 6.15 -2.98 -1.42
C ALA A 97 5.68 -1.94 -2.43
N ILE A 98 6.61 -1.54 -3.30
CA ILE A 98 6.32 -0.88 -4.57
C ILE A 98 6.78 -1.86 -5.64
N ILE A 99 5.85 -2.43 -6.40
CA ILE A 99 6.15 -3.44 -7.40
C ILE A 99 6.02 -2.79 -8.77
N SER A 100 7.15 -2.69 -9.48
CA SER A 100 7.24 -2.14 -10.83
C SER A 100 8.56 -2.55 -11.48
N PRO A 101 8.59 -2.75 -12.81
CA PRO A 101 7.45 -2.93 -13.71
C PRO A 101 6.78 -4.32 -13.51
N ASN A 102 5.84 -4.71 -14.37
CA ASN A 102 5.30 -6.08 -14.47
C ASN A 102 4.66 -6.61 -13.18
N ALA A 103 3.95 -5.76 -12.45
CA ALA A 103 3.37 -6.13 -11.16
C ALA A 103 2.36 -7.28 -11.26
N HIS A 104 1.59 -7.40 -12.34
CA HIS A 104 0.65 -8.51 -12.53
C HIS A 104 1.35 -9.87 -12.64
N GLU A 105 2.53 -9.92 -13.26
CA GLU A 105 3.30 -11.15 -13.44
C GLU A 105 4.05 -11.54 -12.17
N GLN A 106 4.59 -10.55 -11.45
CA GLN A 106 5.45 -10.80 -10.28
C GLN A 106 4.66 -11.11 -9.01
N ILE A 107 3.46 -10.55 -8.86
CA ILE A 107 2.78 -10.51 -7.57
C ILE A 107 2.50 -11.88 -6.98
N ASP A 108 2.07 -12.85 -7.78
CA ASP A 108 1.75 -14.20 -7.29
C ASP A 108 2.99 -14.87 -6.67
N SER A 109 4.19 -14.59 -7.19
CA SER A 109 5.46 -15.10 -6.64
C SER A 109 5.95 -14.34 -5.40
N LEU A 110 5.62 -13.05 -5.29
CA LEU A 110 6.07 -12.18 -4.20
C LEU A 110 5.14 -12.27 -2.97
N LEU A 111 3.85 -12.55 -3.17
CA LEU A 111 2.83 -12.57 -2.13
C LEU A 111 3.21 -13.39 -0.89
N PRO A 112 3.74 -14.63 -1.00
CA PRO A 112 4.13 -15.40 0.19
C PRO A 112 5.14 -14.67 1.09
N SER A 113 6.10 -13.96 0.48
CA SER A 113 7.11 -13.19 1.23
C SER A 113 6.53 -11.92 1.86
N ILE A 114 5.58 -11.28 1.17
CA ILE A 114 4.88 -10.09 1.67
C ILE A 114 3.95 -10.46 2.83
N ILE A 115 3.23 -11.58 2.73
CA ILE A 115 2.38 -12.11 3.81
C ILE A 115 3.22 -12.36 5.06
N LYS A 116 4.31 -13.11 4.91
CA LYS A 116 5.23 -13.39 6.01
C LYS A 116 5.76 -12.11 6.66
N LEU A 117 6.17 -11.12 5.85
CA LEU A 117 6.63 -9.83 6.35
C LEU A 117 5.57 -9.14 7.23
N VAL A 118 4.32 -9.10 6.76
CA VAL A 118 3.21 -8.48 7.49
C VAL A 118 2.95 -9.19 8.81
N GLU A 119 2.86 -10.51 8.78
CA GLU A 119 2.60 -11.36 9.95
C GLU A 119 3.70 -11.21 11.02
N GLU A 120 4.96 -11.14 10.59
CA GLU A 120 6.11 -11.05 11.51
C GLU A 120 6.35 -9.64 12.06
N THR A 121 5.94 -8.59 11.35
CA THR A 121 6.40 -7.22 11.65
C THR A 121 5.30 -6.18 11.83
N PHE A 122 4.04 -6.50 11.53
CA PHE A 122 3.00 -5.48 11.52
C PHE A 122 1.61 -5.94 11.98
N SER A 123 1.02 -6.99 11.39
CA SER A 123 -0.46 -7.21 11.45
C SER A 123 -1.07 -7.26 12.84
N GLU A 124 -0.31 -7.73 13.82
CA GLU A 124 -0.78 -8.01 15.19
C GLU A 124 0.16 -7.45 16.27
N ILE A 125 1.13 -6.59 15.91
CA ILE A 125 2.04 -6.05 16.92
C ILE A 125 1.25 -5.19 17.94
N PRO A 126 1.63 -5.19 19.24
CA PRO A 126 0.90 -4.43 20.24
C PRO A 126 0.88 -2.92 19.97
N GLN A 127 -0.10 -2.21 20.54
CA GLN A 127 -0.22 -0.76 20.37
C GLN A 127 1.07 0.00 20.76
N GLU A 128 1.76 -0.45 21.81
CA GLU A 128 3.02 0.15 22.24
C GLU A 128 4.10 0.09 21.14
N GLU A 129 4.15 -0.99 20.35
CA GLU A 129 5.06 -1.13 19.22
C GLU A 129 4.58 -0.34 18.00
N LEU A 130 3.27 -0.31 17.76
CA LEU A 130 2.68 0.54 16.72
C LEU A 130 3.02 2.03 16.92
N ASP A 131 2.98 2.50 18.16
CA ASP A 131 3.28 3.89 18.52
C ASP A 131 4.77 4.25 18.36
N LYS A 132 5.65 3.26 18.29
CA LYS A 132 7.09 3.45 18.02
C LYS A 132 7.39 3.56 16.52
N LEU A 133 6.47 3.15 15.65
CA LEU A 133 6.68 3.22 14.20
C LEU A 133 6.72 4.68 13.74
N LYS A 134 7.65 4.99 12.84
CA LYS A 134 7.62 6.27 12.12
C LYS A 134 6.42 6.28 11.16
N THR A 135 5.49 7.19 11.39
CA THR A 135 4.25 7.31 10.62
C THR A 135 4.17 8.61 9.82
N TYR A 136 3.30 8.58 8.80
CA TYR A 136 2.82 9.72 8.04
C TYR A 136 1.33 9.87 8.31
N GLU A 137 0.89 11.11 8.45
CA GLU A 137 -0.46 11.50 8.85
C GLU A 137 -0.93 12.64 7.93
N ALA A 138 -2.25 12.85 7.86
CA ALA A 138 -2.89 13.76 6.91
C ALA A 138 -2.99 15.23 7.38
#